data_AF-A0A7X9DEF9-F1
#
_entry.id   AF-A0A7X9DEF9-F1
#
_cell.length_a   1.000
_cell.length_b   1.000
_cell.length_c   1.000
_cell.angle_alpha   90.00
_cell.angle_beta   90.00
_cell.angle_gamma   90.00
#
_symmetry.space_group_name_H-M   'P 1'
#
loop_
_entity.id
_entity.type
_entity.pdbx_description
1 polymer ?
#
loop_
_entity_poly.entity_id
_entity_poly.type
_entity_poly.pdbx_seq_one_letter_code
_entity_poly.pdbx_strand_id
1 'polypeptide(L)'
;HKQEDPDLYLHVVKETKDGIIVRGAKAHQTGALNSHEVIVMPTIAMRPEDRDWAVSFAVPADAEGIIYIYGRQSCDTRKLEKYSIDQGNALFGGHEALIVFDDVFVPWDRVFMYKEYDFAGHLVERFASYHRQSYACKVGVGDVLIGATQTIAEYNGIDKASHVKDKIIEMIHLNETLYCGCIACASEGKREEPGTYMVNTLLANVHKQNVTRFPYEIARLAQDIAGGALVTLPSADDLNHPEAGKWIKKYFKAKSDVPTEHRIRILRLIENITMGTAAVGYLTESMHGAGSPQAQRIMIARESNVKEKQKTAQRLAQVISSDE
;
A
#
# COMPACT_ATOMS: atom_id res chain seq x y z
N HIS A 1 -2.49 27.48 -0.76
CA HIS A 1 -2.20 28.91 -0.46
C HIS A 1 -1.50 29.22 0.87
N LYS A 2 -1.73 28.52 2.00
CA LYS A 2 -1.18 28.93 3.32
C LYS A 2 0.26 28.52 3.62
N GLN A 3 0.87 27.67 2.80
CA GLN A 3 2.26 27.27 2.99
C GLN A 3 3.18 28.47 2.79
N GLU A 4 4.26 28.54 3.57
CA GLU A 4 5.28 29.59 3.41
C GLU A 4 5.94 29.48 2.03
N ASP A 5 6.26 28.24 1.63
CA ASP A 5 6.69 27.90 0.29
C ASP A 5 5.48 27.36 -0.52
N PRO A 6 5.04 28.08 -1.58
CA PRO A 6 3.90 27.66 -2.41
C PRO A 6 4.16 26.35 -3.18
N ASP A 7 5.43 26.00 -3.44
CA ASP A 7 5.84 24.85 -4.27
C ASP A 7 5.70 23.51 -3.52
N LEU A 8 5.46 23.54 -2.19
CA LEU A 8 5.17 22.34 -1.38
C LEU A 8 3.92 21.58 -1.84
N TYR A 9 3.03 22.25 -2.58
CA TYR A 9 1.98 21.61 -3.34
C TYR A 9 2.15 22.01 -4.80
N LEU A 10 2.12 21.03 -5.70
CA LEU A 10 2.20 21.28 -7.14
C LEU A 10 1.10 22.27 -7.58
N HIS A 11 1.51 23.32 -8.30
CA HIS A 11 0.61 24.37 -8.78
C HIS A 11 1.02 24.93 -10.13
N VAL A 12 0.13 25.71 -10.72
CA VAL A 12 0.41 26.48 -11.93
C VAL A 12 1.18 27.74 -11.57
N VAL A 13 2.36 27.92 -12.17
CA VAL A 13 3.18 29.14 -12.00
C VAL A 13 2.96 30.14 -13.14
N LYS A 14 2.54 29.66 -14.32
CA LYS A 14 2.29 30.51 -15.48
C LYS A 14 1.27 29.89 -16.43
N GLU A 15 0.36 30.73 -16.91
CA GLU A 15 -0.52 30.42 -18.03
C GLU A 15 0.08 30.97 -19.32
N THR A 16 -0.05 30.23 -20.41
CA THR A 16 0.35 30.64 -21.75
C THR A 16 -0.77 30.36 -22.74
N LYS A 17 -0.68 30.91 -23.94
CA LYS A 17 -1.64 30.62 -25.02
C LYS A 17 -1.67 29.13 -25.41
N ASP A 18 -0.55 28.42 -25.23
CA ASP A 18 -0.36 27.04 -25.72
C ASP A 18 -0.53 25.99 -24.60
N GLY A 19 -0.60 26.42 -23.33
CA GLY A 19 -0.71 25.52 -22.18
C GLY A 19 -0.38 26.21 -20.85
N ILE A 20 -0.03 25.41 -19.85
CA ILE A 20 0.37 25.87 -18.51
C ILE A 20 1.82 25.46 -18.20
N ILE A 21 2.47 26.19 -17.31
CA ILE A 21 3.74 25.79 -16.69
C ILE A 21 3.45 25.49 -15.22
N VAL A 22 3.89 24.32 -14.75
CA VAL A 22 3.66 23.85 -13.39
C VAL A 22 4.96 23.69 -12.61
N ARG A 23 4.88 23.88 -11.30
CA ARG A 23 6.00 23.72 -10.37
C ARG A 23 5.57 23.01 -9.09
N GLY A 24 6.46 22.21 -8.52
CA GLY A 24 6.31 21.58 -7.21
C GLY A 24 6.75 20.12 -7.25
N ALA A 25 6.21 19.28 -6.37
CA ALA A 25 6.58 17.87 -6.33
C ALA A 25 5.44 16.92 -5.96
N LYS A 26 5.62 15.63 -6.29
CA LYS A 26 4.77 14.51 -5.88
C LYS A 26 5.64 13.46 -5.19
N ALA A 27 5.41 13.25 -3.90
CA ALA A 27 6.15 12.30 -3.09
C ALA A 27 5.53 10.89 -3.15
N HIS A 28 6.33 9.87 -2.82
CA HIS A 28 5.91 8.47 -2.67
C HIS A 28 5.29 7.86 -3.94
N GLN A 29 5.81 8.25 -5.10
CA GLN A 29 5.25 7.82 -6.38
C GLN A 29 5.76 6.41 -6.72
N THR A 30 4.92 5.42 -6.43
CA THR A 30 5.20 4.01 -6.72
C THR A 30 5.33 3.79 -8.22
N GLY A 31 6.41 3.13 -8.65
CA GLY A 31 6.61 2.79 -10.07
C GLY A 31 6.95 3.98 -10.97
N ALA A 32 7.24 5.16 -10.40
CA ALA A 32 7.44 6.40 -11.14
C ALA A 32 8.48 6.32 -12.28
N LEU A 33 9.55 5.55 -12.09
CA LEU A 33 10.61 5.33 -13.08
C LEU A 33 10.28 4.28 -14.15
N ASN A 34 9.20 3.52 -13.94
CA ASN A 34 8.82 2.39 -14.80
C ASN A 34 7.52 2.69 -15.58
N SER A 35 7.07 3.94 -15.59
CA SER A 35 5.86 4.41 -16.26
C SER A 35 6.20 5.19 -17.53
N HIS A 36 5.32 5.13 -18.53
CA HIS A 36 5.46 5.91 -19.77
C HIS A 36 4.93 7.34 -19.61
N GLU A 37 3.88 7.51 -18.81
CA GLU A 37 3.14 8.77 -18.61
C GLU A 37 2.84 8.93 -17.12
N VAL A 38 2.75 10.18 -16.67
CA VAL A 38 2.40 10.57 -15.30
C VAL A 38 1.13 11.41 -15.33
N ILE A 39 0.07 10.92 -14.68
CA ILE A 39 -1.14 11.71 -14.45
C ILE A 39 -1.04 12.38 -13.09
N VAL A 40 -1.08 13.70 -13.08
CA VAL A 40 -1.04 14.53 -11.89
C VAL A 40 -2.46 14.90 -11.48
N MET A 41 -2.74 14.80 -10.18
CA MET A 41 -4.01 15.22 -9.59
C MET A 41 -3.79 16.03 -8.29
N PRO A 42 -4.74 16.89 -7.87
CA PRO A 42 -4.72 17.46 -6.54
C PRO A 42 -4.87 16.37 -5.47
N THR A 43 -4.41 16.64 -4.25
CA THR A 43 -4.38 15.63 -3.17
C THR A 43 -5.36 15.91 -2.03
N ILE A 44 -6.05 17.05 -2.06
CA ILE A 44 -6.99 17.49 -1.02
C ILE A 44 -8.12 18.31 -1.66
N ALA A 45 -9.25 18.41 -0.97
CA ALA A 45 -10.28 19.38 -1.30
C ALA A 45 -9.72 20.81 -1.21
N MET A 46 -10.05 21.62 -2.20
CA MET A 46 -9.51 22.98 -2.37
C MET A 46 -10.59 24.03 -2.08
N ARG A 47 -10.16 25.25 -1.79
CA ARG A 47 -11.01 26.43 -1.60
C ARG A 47 -10.76 27.43 -2.73
N PRO A 48 -11.57 28.51 -2.87
CA PRO A 48 -11.35 29.52 -3.90
C PRO A 48 -9.93 30.10 -3.89
N GLU A 49 -9.32 30.24 -2.71
CA GLU A 49 -7.96 30.75 -2.53
C GLU A 49 -6.88 29.76 -3.00
N ASP A 50 -7.23 28.49 -3.20
CA ASP A 50 -6.35 27.41 -3.65
C ASP A 50 -6.45 27.11 -5.15
N ARG A 51 -7.11 27.98 -5.94
CA ARG A 51 -7.39 27.73 -7.37
C ARG A 51 -6.16 27.37 -8.20
N ASP A 52 -4.99 27.94 -7.90
CA ASP A 52 -3.77 27.69 -8.67
C ASP A 52 -3.19 26.28 -8.43
N TRP A 53 -3.59 25.61 -7.34
CA TRP A 53 -3.27 24.21 -7.01
C TRP A 53 -4.34 23.21 -7.48
N ALA A 54 -5.50 23.69 -7.95
CA ALA A 54 -6.57 22.87 -8.51
C ALA A 54 -6.27 22.54 -9.97
N VAL A 55 -5.29 21.66 -10.18
CA VAL A 55 -4.80 21.29 -11.51
C VAL A 55 -4.66 19.77 -11.65
N SER A 56 -5.10 19.24 -12.80
CA SER A 56 -4.97 17.83 -13.18
C SER A 56 -4.54 17.74 -14.63
N PHE A 57 -3.56 16.90 -14.95
CA PHE A 57 -3.01 16.77 -16.31
C PHE A 57 -2.21 15.48 -16.49
N ALA A 58 -1.80 15.19 -17.72
CA ALA A 58 -0.83 14.13 -18.03
C ALA A 58 0.43 14.70 -18.70
N VAL A 59 1.60 14.13 -18.40
CA VAL A 59 2.87 14.39 -19.10
C VAL A 59 3.62 13.08 -19.33
N PRO A 60 4.40 12.97 -20.43
CA PRO A 60 5.39 11.90 -20.58
C PRO A 60 6.32 11.84 -19.37
N ALA A 61 6.71 10.65 -18.96
CA ALA A 61 7.61 10.46 -17.81
C ALA A 61 9.00 11.07 -18.04
N ASP A 62 9.39 11.30 -19.29
CA ASP A 62 10.63 11.95 -19.70
C ASP A 62 10.46 13.43 -20.11
N ALA A 63 9.34 14.06 -19.74
CA ALA A 63 9.10 15.48 -20.03
C ALA A 63 10.20 16.37 -19.43
N GLU A 64 10.60 17.39 -20.17
CA GLU A 64 11.61 18.36 -19.73
C GLU A 64 11.19 19.05 -18.43
N GLY A 65 12.12 19.19 -17.48
CA GLY A 65 11.88 19.72 -16.14
C GLY A 65 11.46 18.67 -15.10
N ILE A 66 11.23 17.41 -15.49
CA ILE A 66 11.00 16.32 -14.53
C ILE A 66 12.33 15.81 -13.96
N ILE A 67 12.41 15.75 -12.63
CA ILE A 67 13.53 15.15 -11.89
C ILE A 67 13.00 14.06 -10.96
N TYR A 68 13.61 12.88 -11.01
CA TYR A 68 13.29 11.77 -10.12
C TYR A 68 14.36 11.61 -9.04
N ILE A 69 13.93 11.57 -7.78
CA ILE A 69 14.80 11.27 -6.63
C ILE A 69 14.33 9.96 -6.01
N TYR A 70 15.15 8.91 -6.13
CA TYR A 70 14.80 7.56 -5.67
C TYR A 70 14.74 7.48 -4.14
N GLY A 71 13.66 6.90 -3.62
CA GLY A 71 13.48 6.64 -2.19
C GLY A 71 14.18 5.35 -1.75
N ARG A 72 15.01 5.42 -0.71
CA ARG A 72 15.63 4.23 -0.12
C ARG A 72 14.59 3.35 0.58
N GLN A 73 14.80 2.03 0.53
CA GLN A 73 13.95 1.04 1.20
C GLN A 73 14.76 0.25 2.24
N SER A 74 14.09 -0.28 3.26
CA SER A 74 14.75 -1.13 4.25
C SER A 74 15.45 -2.32 3.59
N CYS A 75 16.74 -2.50 3.88
CA CYS A 75 17.58 -3.58 3.34
C CYS A 75 17.77 -3.58 1.80
N ASP A 76 17.54 -2.46 1.11
CA ASP A 76 17.66 -2.35 -0.35
C ASP A 76 19.04 -2.71 -0.92
N THR A 77 20.11 -2.39 -0.18
CA THR A 77 21.51 -2.68 -0.57
C THR A 77 21.83 -4.15 -0.75
N ARG A 78 21.04 -5.09 -0.18
CA ARG A 78 21.21 -6.53 -0.41
C ARG A 78 21.01 -6.93 -1.89
N LYS A 79 20.35 -6.08 -2.69
CA LYS A 79 20.22 -6.27 -4.14
C LYS A 79 21.54 -6.11 -4.90
N LEU A 80 22.55 -5.47 -4.28
CA LEU A 80 23.89 -5.29 -4.84
C LEU A 80 24.86 -6.40 -4.45
N GLU A 81 24.47 -7.29 -3.53
CA GLU A 81 25.28 -8.40 -3.05
C GLU A 81 25.39 -9.50 -4.12
N LYS A 82 26.45 -10.32 -4.01
CA LYS A 82 26.78 -11.36 -4.99
C LYS A 82 25.71 -12.45 -5.08
N TYR A 83 25.12 -12.83 -3.95
CA TYR A 83 24.15 -13.92 -3.85
C TYR A 83 22.75 -13.38 -3.58
N SER A 84 21.74 -13.95 -4.24
CA SER A 84 20.36 -13.50 -4.13
C SER A 84 19.57 -14.04 -2.93
N ILE A 85 20.16 -14.91 -2.12
CA ILE A 85 19.47 -15.56 -0.99
C ILE A 85 19.00 -14.53 0.04
N ASP A 86 19.85 -13.57 0.41
CA ASP A 86 19.56 -12.60 1.47
C ASP A 86 18.54 -11.52 1.07
N GLN A 87 18.21 -11.46 -0.23
CA GLN A 87 17.13 -10.62 -0.75
C GLN A 87 15.75 -11.17 -0.36
N GLY A 88 15.64 -12.48 -0.11
CA GLY A 88 14.38 -13.18 0.17
C GLY A 88 13.50 -13.33 -1.06
N ASN A 89 13.00 -12.22 -1.59
CA ASN A 89 12.37 -12.15 -2.90
C ASN A 89 13.32 -11.47 -3.89
N ALA A 90 14.01 -12.28 -4.70
CA ALA A 90 15.00 -11.80 -5.66
C ALA A 90 14.41 -11.39 -7.02
N LEU A 91 13.15 -11.77 -7.29
CA LEU A 91 12.55 -11.61 -8.62
C LEU A 91 11.66 -10.38 -8.72
N PHE A 92 10.99 -10.03 -7.63
CA PHE A 92 9.98 -8.96 -7.63
C PHE A 92 10.24 -7.97 -6.51
N GLY A 93 9.88 -6.71 -6.77
CA GLY A 93 9.95 -5.63 -5.78
C GLY A 93 9.17 -4.42 -6.25
N GLY A 94 8.92 -3.49 -5.32
CA GLY A 94 8.41 -2.14 -5.62
C GLY A 94 9.51 -1.10 -5.46
N HIS A 95 9.25 0.11 -5.94
CA HIS A 95 10.05 1.28 -5.65
C HIS A 95 9.19 2.54 -5.65
N GLU A 96 9.67 3.55 -4.94
CA GLU A 96 9.02 4.84 -4.82
C GLU A 96 10.05 5.93 -5.14
N ALA A 97 9.61 6.98 -5.83
CA ALA A 97 10.42 8.17 -6.06
C ALA A 97 9.66 9.45 -5.66
N LEU A 98 10.41 10.50 -5.34
CA LEU A 98 9.92 11.87 -5.44
C LEU A 98 10.01 12.29 -6.90
N ILE A 99 8.90 12.77 -7.45
CA ILE A 99 8.87 13.41 -8.77
C ILE A 99 8.85 14.92 -8.53
N VAL A 100 9.90 15.62 -8.96
CA VAL A 100 9.96 17.08 -8.96
C VAL A 100 9.58 17.58 -10.34
N PHE A 101 8.76 18.62 -10.37
CA PHE A 101 8.34 19.34 -11.56
C PHE A 101 8.98 20.73 -11.48
N ASP A 102 10.09 20.91 -12.19
CA ASP A 102 10.80 22.19 -12.28
C ASP A 102 10.40 22.90 -13.58
N ASP A 103 9.39 23.77 -13.49
CA ASP A 103 8.81 24.52 -14.61
C ASP A 103 8.43 23.66 -15.83
N VAL A 104 7.69 22.58 -15.58
CA VAL A 104 7.25 21.65 -16.63
C VAL A 104 6.12 22.28 -17.45
N PHE A 105 6.27 22.31 -18.77
CA PHE A 105 5.20 22.74 -19.69
C PHE A 105 4.19 21.61 -19.94
N VAL A 106 2.90 21.97 -19.91
CA VAL A 106 1.78 21.06 -20.17
C VAL A 106 0.85 21.68 -21.21
N PRO A 107 0.66 21.05 -22.39
CA PRO A 107 -0.23 21.57 -23.41
C PRO A 107 -1.71 21.41 -23.02
N TRP A 108 -2.58 22.29 -23.51
CA TRP A 108 -3.99 22.33 -23.13
C TRP A 108 -4.77 21.03 -23.38
N ASP A 109 -4.41 20.26 -24.42
CA ASP A 109 -5.04 18.97 -24.74
C ASP A 109 -4.72 17.85 -23.74
N ARG A 110 -3.74 18.08 -22.85
CA ARG A 110 -3.36 17.19 -21.75
C ARG A 110 -3.82 17.70 -20.37
N VAL A 111 -4.54 18.82 -20.30
CA VAL A 111 -5.09 19.38 -19.05
C VAL A 111 -6.51 18.89 -18.84
N PHE A 112 -6.78 18.28 -17.68
CA PHE A 112 -8.06 17.69 -17.31
C PHE A 112 -8.82 18.49 -16.24
N MET A 113 -8.14 19.39 -15.53
CA MET A 113 -8.71 20.33 -14.56
C MET A 113 -7.78 21.55 -14.48
N TYR A 114 -8.34 22.75 -14.51
CA TYR A 114 -7.63 24.02 -14.37
C TYR A 114 -8.48 25.07 -13.62
N LYS A 115 -8.19 25.22 -12.32
CA LYS A 115 -8.81 26.19 -11.38
C LYS A 115 -10.23 25.87 -10.94
N GLU A 116 -10.87 24.79 -11.39
CA GLU A 116 -12.17 24.30 -10.87
C GLU A 116 -11.99 23.62 -9.48
N TYR A 117 -11.64 24.42 -8.48
CA TYR A 117 -11.26 23.99 -7.13
C TYR A 117 -12.34 23.18 -6.40
N ASP A 118 -13.61 23.42 -6.72
CA ASP A 118 -14.78 22.73 -6.17
C ASP A 118 -14.84 21.25 -6.58
N PHE A 119 -14.23 20.87 -7.70
CA PHE A 119 -14.14 19.47 -8.14
C PHE A 119 -12.95 18.70 -7.56
N ALA A 120 -11.95 19.38 -6.98
CA ALA A 120 -10.74 18.73 -6.46
C ALA A 120 -11.06 17.69 -5.37
N GLY A 121 -11.99 18.02 -4.46
CA GLY A 121 -12.44 17.10 -3.40
C GLY A 121 -13.07 15.83 -3.96
N HIS A 122 -13.96 15.97 -4.95
CA HIS A 122 -14.63 14.84 -5.60
C HIS A 122 -13.65 13.95 -6.35
N LEU A 123 -12.66 14.52 -7.05
CA LEU A 123 -11.63 13.76 -7.74
C LEU A 123 -10.79 12.92 -6.75
N VAL A 124 -10.35 13.54 -5.65
CA VAL A 124 -9.58 12.85 -4.58
C VAL A 124 -10.39 11.72 -3.96
N GLU A 125 -11.66 11.97 -3.63
CA GLU A 125 -12.53 10.96 -3.02
C GLU A 125 -12.76 9.77 -3.95
N ARG A 126 -13.01 10.03 -5.24
CA ARG A 126 -13.24 8.97 -6.24
C ARG A 126 -11.99 8.12 -6.43
N PHE A 127 -10.84 8.76 -6.70
CA PHE A 127 -9.56 8.06 -6.81
C PHE A 127 -9.26 7.23 -5.57
N ALA A 128 -9.37 7.85 -4.38
CA ALA A 128 -9.06 7.17 -3.14
C ALA A 128 -9.98 5.97 -2.91
N SER A 129 -11.26 6.04 -3.27
CA SER A 129 -12.18 4.92 -3.08
C SER A 129 -11.86 3.72 -3.96
N TYR A 130 -11.54 3.92 -5.25
CA TYR A 130 -11.05 2.84 -6.12
C TYR A 130 -9.75 2.24 -5.58
N HIS A 131 -8.80 3.09 -5.22
CA HIS A 131 -7.50 2.61 -4.73
C HIS A 131 -7.65 1.91 -3.37
N ARG A 132 -8.54 2.36 -2.50
CA ARG A 132 -8.89 1.68 -1.24
C ARG A 132 -9.40 0.28 -1.50
N GLN A 133 -10.26 0.07 -2.50
CA GLN A 133 -10.70 -1.26 -2.93
C GLN A 133 -9.55 -2.11 -3.49
N SER A 134 -8.60 -1.49 -4.20
CA SER A 134 -7.48 -2.19 -4.85
C SER A 134 -6.47 -2.81 -3.86
N TYR A 135 -6.60 -2.56 -2.56
CA TYR A 135 -5.80 -3.25 -1.54
C TYR A 135 -6.11 -4.74 -1.39
N ALA A 136 -7.02 -5.31 -2.19
CA ALA A 136 -7.03 -6.73 -2.47
C ALA A 136 -5.66 -7.28 -2.92
N CYS A 137 -4.79 -6.47 -3.52
CA CYS A 137 -3.42 -6.89 -3.82
C CYS A 137 -2.64 -7.35 -2.56
N LYS A 138 -2.98 -6.84 -1.37
CA LYS A 138 -2.36 -7.27 -0.11
C LYS A 138 -2.81 -8.65 0.31
N VAL A 139 -3.99 -9.10 -0.12
CA VAL A 139 -4.47 -10.46 0.12
C VAL A 139 -3.52 -11.47 -0.52
N GLY A 140 -3.17 -11.26 -1.79
CA GLY A 140 -2.22 -12.14 -2.49
C GLY A 140 -0.82 -12.16 -1.86
N VAL A 141 -0.34 -11.02 -1.33
CA VAL A 141 0.91 -10.99 -0.54
C VAL A 141 0.75 -11.73 0.79
N GLY A 142 -0.41 -11.60 1.44
CA GLY A 142 -0.77 -12.34 2.64
C GLY A 142 -0.75 -13.85 2.40
N ASP A 143 -1.24 -14.34 1.27
CA ASP A 143 -1.21 -15.75 0.90
C ASP A 143 0.22 -16.28 0.75
N VAL A 144 1.12 -15.49 0.14
CA VAL A 144 2.55 -15.81 0.06
C VAL A 144 3.16 -15.90 1.45
N LEU A 145 2.84 -14.97 2.35
CA LEU A 145 3.37 -14.97 3.72
C LEU A 145 2.82 -16.13 4.55
N ILE A 146 1.54 -16.46 4.42
CA ILE A 146 0.91 -17.63 5.05
C ILE A 146 1.59 -18.91 4.57
N GLY A 147 1.77 -19.06 3.25
CA GLY A 147 2.45 -20.22 2.65
C GLY A 147 3.90 -20.35 3.13
N ALA A 148 4.65 -19.25 3.18
CA ALA A 148 6.01 -19.23 3.71
C ALA A 148 6.05 -19.61 5.20
N THR A 149 5.07 -19.14 5.98
CA THR A 149 4.95 -19.41 7.43
C THR A 149 4.62 -20.88 7.71
N GLN A 150 3.69 -21.47 6.95
CA GLN A 150 3.40 -22.90 7.01
C GLN A 150 4.64 -23.73 6.61
N THR A 151 5.35 -23.31 5.55
CA THR A 151 6.55 -23.99 5.08
C THR A 151 7.66 -23.99 6.14
N ILE A 152 7.92 -22.86 6.82
CA ILE A 152 8.94 -22.83 7.87
C ILE A 152 8.53 -23.64 9.10
N ALA A 153 7.24 -23.72 9.42
CA ALA A 153 6.75 -24.60 10.49
C ALA A 153 7.04 -26.07 10.18
N GLU A 154 6.82 -26.53 8.95
CA GLU A 154 7.13 -27.89 8.50
C GLU A 154 8.64 -28.16 8.50
N TYR A 155 9.44 -27.19 8.06
CA TYR A 155 10.91 -27.31 8.08
C TYR A 155 11.49 -27.34 9.49
N ASN A 156 10.83 -26.69 10.44
CA ASN A 156 11.15 -26.76 11.87
C ASN A 156 10.55 -28.01 12.55
N GLY A 157 9.63 -28.72 11.91
CA GLY A 157 8.96 -29.91 12.45
C GLY A 157 7.90 -29.62 13.53
N ILE A 158 7.31 -28.42 13.50
CA ILE A 158 6.33 -27.94 14.49
C ILE A 158 4.93 -27.71 13.92
N ASP A 159 4.71 -28.03 12.64
CA ASP A 159 3.44 -27.85 11.91
C ASP A 159 2.23 -28.54 12.57
N LYS A 160 2.47 -29.60 13.35
CA LYS A 160 1.40 -30.32 14.05
C LYS A 160 1.01 -29.72 15.39
N ALA A 161 1.81 -28.81 15.95
CA ALA A 161 1.52 -28.17 17.24
C ALA A 161 0.23 -27.34 17.15
N SER A 162 -0.66 -27.47 18.13
CA SER A 162 -1.98 -26.84 18.12
C SER A 162 -1.89 -25.31 17.98
N HIS A 163 -0.98 -24.68 18.72
CA HIS A 163 -0.78 -23.23 18.68
C HIS A 163 -0.20 -22.74 17.34
N VAL A 164 0.47 -23.59 16.55
CA VAL A 164 0.96 -23.21 15.22
C VAL A 164 -0.20 -23.21 14.23
N LYS A 165 -1.01 -24.28 14.23
CA LYS A 165 -2.20 -24.38 13.37
C LYS A 165 -3.19 -23.26 13.64
N ASP A 166 -3.45 -22.97 14.91
CA ASP A 166 -4.35 -21.89 15.33
C ASP A 166 -3.90 -20.52 14.79
N LYS A 167 -2.61 -20.20 14.91
CA LYS A 167 -2.05 -18.96 14.37
C LYS A 167 -2.12 -18.89 12.84
N ILE A 168 -1.90 -19.99 12.12
CA ILE A 168 -2.08 -20.05 10.66
C ILE A 168 -3.55 -19.82 10.30
N ILE A 169 -4.50 -20.41 11.04
CA ILE A 169 -5.93 -20.17 10.85
C ILE A 169 -6.26 -18.69 11.05
N GLU A 170 -5.72 -18.05 12.09
CA GLU A 170 -5.93 -16.63 12.33
C GLU A 170 -5.36 -15.77 11.19
N MET A 171 -4.18 -16.09 10.67
CA MET A 171 -3.62 -15.40 9.51
C MET A 171 -4.55 -15.51 8.28
N ILE A 172 -5.10 -16.70 8.02
CA ILE A 172 -6.05 -16.94 6.92
C ILE A 172 -7.35 -16.14 7.15
N HIS A 173 -7.92 -16.20 8.36
CA HIS A 173 -9.14 -15.49 8.73
C HIS A 173 -9.00 -13.97 8.52
N LEU A 174 -7.89 -13.40 8.98
CA LEU A 174 -7.60 -11.98 8.80
C LEU A 174 -7.43 -11.62 7.32
N ASN A 175 -6.73 -12.46 6.55
CA ASN A 175 -6.49 -12.23 5.12
C ASN A 175 -7.80 -12.30 4.31
N GLU A 176 -8.63 -13.31 4.55
CA GLU A 176 -9.92 -13.48 3.89
C GLU A 176 -10.92 -12.38 4.28
N THR A 177 -10.84 -11.86 5.51
CA THR A 177 -11.64 -10.69 5.89
C THR A 177 -11.31 -9.46 5.02
N LEU A 178 -10.04 -9.28 4.64
CA LEU A 178 -9.66 -8.24 3.68
C LEU A 178 -10.26 -8.53 2.30
N TYR A 179 -10.18 -9.77 1.83
CA TYR A 179 -10.72 -10.18 0.54
C TYR A 179 -12.23 -9.97 0.44
N CYS A 180 -12.99 -10.39 1.46
CA CYS A 180 -14.43 -10.14 1.56
C CYS A 180 -14.76 -8.65 1.45
N GLY A 181 -14.00 -7.79 2.13
CA GLY A 181 -14.20 -6.33 2.08
C GLY A 181 -14.02 -5.75 0.67
N CYS A 182 -12.99 -6.23 -0.05
CA CYS A 182 -12.76 -5.82 -1.43
C CYS A 182 -13.92 -6.24 -2.36
N ILE A 183 -14.33 -7.51 -2.31
CA ILE A 183 -15.44 -8.00 -3.15
C ILE A 183 -16.72 -7.24 -2.82
N ALA A 184 -17.04 -7.06 -1.54
CA ALA A 184 -18.25 -6.37 -1.13
C ALA A 184 -18.32 -4.94 -1.68
N CYS A 185 -17.24 -4.16 -1.57
CA CYS A 185 -17.25 -2.79 -2.08
C CYS A 185 -17.32 -2.70 -3.62
N ALA A 186 -16.77 -3.68 -4.35
CA ALA A 186 -16.90 -3.75 -5.80
C ALA A 186 -18.31 -4.19 -6.24
N SER A 187 -18.87 -5.23 -5.61
CA SER A 187 -20.19 -5.78 -5.94
C SER A 187 -21.34 -4.82 -5.63
N GLU A 188 -21.20 -4.02 -4.56
CA GLU A 188 -22.17 -2.98 -4.18
C GLU A 188 -21.94 -1.65 -4.92
N GLY A 189 -21.08 -1.66 -5.94
CA GLY A 189 -20.80 -0.51 -6.78
C GLY A 189 -22.00 -0.08 -7.63
N LYS A 190 -21.98 1.16 -8.10
CA LYS A 190 -23.05 1.77 -8.88
C LYS A 190 -22.50 2.46 -10.12
N ARG A 191 -23.29 2.47 -11.19
CA ARG A 191 -22.95 3.21 -12.41
C ARG A 191 -23.11 4.71 -12.15
N GLU A 192 -22.06 5.47 -12.43
CA GLU A 192 -22.07 6.94 -12.44
C GLU A 192 -22.22 7.44 -13.87
N GLU A 193 -22.74 8.65 -14.06
CA GLU A 193 -22.69 9.35 -15.35
C GLU A 193 -21.25 9.87 -15.61
N PRO A 194 -20.66 9.68 -16.81
CA PRO A 194 -21.26 9.23 -18.07
C PRO A 194 -21.19 7.71 -18.37
N GLY A 195 -20.82 6.87 -17.40
CA GLY A 195 -20.96 5.41 -17.54
C GLY A 195 -19.99 4.53 -16.76
N THR A 196 -19.02 5.11 -16.06
CA THR A 196 -18.06 4.35 -15.22
C THR A 196 -18.77 3.78 -13.98
N TYR A 197 -18.35 2.60 -13.52
CA TYR A 197 -18.84 2.03 -12.26
C TYR A 197 -17.99 2.49 -11.09
N MET A 198 -18.62 3.12 -10.10
CA MET A 198 -18.00 3.54 -8.85
C MET A 198 -18.19 2.47 -7.78
N VAL A 199 -17.13 2.18 -7.02
CA VAL A 199 -17.22 1.27 -5.86
C VAL A 199 -18.10 1.86 -4.76
N ASN A 200 -18.65 1.02 -3.90
CA ASN A 200 -19.29 1.49 -2.67
C ASN A 200 -18.23 2.11 -1.75
N THR A 201 -18.29 3.43 -1.60
CA THR A 201 -17.29 4.24 -0.88
C THR A 201 -17.18 3.86 0.59
N LEU A 202 -18.30 3.61 1.27
CA LEU A 202 -18.31 3.27 2.69
C LEU A 202 -17.62 1.93 2.92
N LEU A 203 -17.93 0.93 2.10
CA LEU A 203 -17.33 -0.39 2.18
C LEU A 203 -15.84 -0.36 1.79
N ALA A 204 -15.45 0.43 0.79
CA ALA A 204 -14.04 0.62 0.44
C ALA A 204 -13.25 1.26 1.60
N ASN A 205 -13.84 2.22 2.32
CA ASN A 205 -13.24 2.79 3.53
C ASN A 205 -13.10 1.77 4.66
N VAL A 206 -14.11 0.93 4.90
CA VAL A 206 -14.05 -0.14 5.90
C VAL A 206 -12.97 -1.16 5.53
N HIS A 207 -12.90 -1.58 4.28
CA HIS A 207 -11.89 -2.51 3.78
C HIS A 207 -10.48 -1.93 4.01
N LYS A 208 -10.19 -0.73 3.51
CA LYS A 208 -8.87 -0.09 3.73
C LYS A 208 -8.57 0.08 5.21
N GLN A 209 -9.55 0.43 6.04
CA GLN A 209 -9.33 0.56 7.49
C GLN A 209 -8.84 -0.76 8.12
N ASN A 210 -9.34 -1.91 7.68
CA ASN A 210 -8.84 -3.21 8.11
C ASN A 210 -7.44 -3.50 7.56
N VAL A 211 -7.16 -3.11 6.31
CA VAL A 211 -5.82 -3.20 5.69
C VAL A 211 -4.77 -2.42 6.50
N THR A 212 -5.15 -1.34 7.18
CA THR A 212 -4.21 -0.61 8.07
C THR A 212 -3.80 -1.39 9.34
N ARG A 213 -4.41 -2.56 9.59
CA ARG A 213 -4.26 -3.32 10.84
C ARG A 213 -3.79 -4.75 10.60
N PHE A 214 -4.51 -5.49 9.76
CA PHE A 214 -4.36 -6.95 9.67
C PHE A 214 -3.02 -7.41 9.09
N PRO A 215 -2.43 -6.77 8.07
CA PRO A 215 -1.08 -7.13 7.60
C PRO A 215 -0.02 -7.11 8.70
N TYR A 216 -0.15 -6.21 9.68
CA TYR A 216 0.77 -6.13 10.83
C TYR A 216 0.64 -7.34 11.76
N GLU A 217 -0.59 -7.79 12.04
CA GLU A 217 -0.81 -8.97 12.88
C GLU A 217 -0.40 -10.25 12.15
N ILE A 218 -0.71 -10.36 10.84
CA ILE A 218 -0.25 -11.47 10.01
C ILE A 218 1.28 -11.54 10.00
N ALA A 219 1.97 -10.40 9.86
CA ALA A 219 3.43 -10.34 9.94
C ALA A 219 3.97 -10.75 11.32
N ARG A 220 3.34 -10.29 12.41
CA ARG A 220 3.71 -10.65 13.78
C ARG A 220 3.61 -12.16 14.01
N LEU A 221 2.52 -12.78 13.56
CA LEU A 221 2.29 -14.23 13.66
C LEU A 221 3.30 -15.02 12.82
N ALA A 222 3.64 -14.54 11.63
CA ALA A 222 4.67 -15.13 10.79
C ALA A 222 6.04 -15.13 11.47
N GLN A 223 6.43 -14.01 12.11
CA GLN A 223 7.68 -13.90 12.86
C GLN A 223 7.73 -14.85 14.06
N ASP A 224 6.62 -14.96 14.80
CA ASP A 224 6.47 -15.86 15.95
C ASP A 224 6.71 -17.33 15.54
N ILE A 225 6.05 -17.80 14.48
CA ILE A 225 6.19 -19.18 13.98
C ILE A 225 7.58 -19.43 13.37
N ALA A 226 8.16 -18.46 12.67
CA ALA A 226 9.47 -18.59 12.05
C ALA A 226 10.62 -18.76 13.08
N GLY A 227 10.51 -18.08 14.22
CA GLY A 227 11.48 -18.10 15.30
C GLY A 227 12.70 -17.19 15.06
N GLY A 228 13.57 -17.06 16.08
CA GLY A 228 14.63 -16.05 16.12
C GLY A 228 15.72 -16.16 15.05
N ALA A 229 15.85 -17.32 14.39
CA ALA A 229 16.75 -17.46 13.24
C ALA A 229 16.39 -16.46 12.13
N LEU A 230 15.11 -16.10 12.00
CA LEU A 230 14.61 -15.14 11.03
C LEU A 230 15.45 -13.85 10.92
N VAL A 231 15.92 -13.33 12.06
CA VAL A 231 16.67 -12.07 12.15
C VAL A 231 18.14 -12.24 12.53
N THR A 232 18.61 -13.48 12.69
CA THR A 232 19.98 -13.79 13.13
C THR A 232 20.72 -14.73 12.17
N LEU A 233 20.13 -15.02 11.01
CA LEU A 233 20.77 -15.81 9.96
C LEU A 233 22.06 -15.13 9.47
N PRO A 234 23.18 -15.87 9.37
CA PRO A 234 24.38 -15.42 8.67
C PRO A 234 24.11 -15.09 7.21
N SER A 235 25.02 -14.34 6.60
CA SER A 235 24.88 -13.96 5.19
C SER A 235 25.00 -15.15 4.24
N ALA A 236 24.53 -14.96 3.03
CA ALA A 236 24.73 -15.88 1.91
C ALA A 236 26.21 -16.01 1.56
N ASP A 237 27.02 -14.95 1.75
CA ASP A 237 28.47 -15.02 1.62
C ASP A 237 29.07 -16.00 2.65
N ASP A 238 28.67 -15.92 3.93
CA ASP A 238 29.12 -16.85 4.97
C ASP A 238 28.67 -18.29 4.68
N LEU A 239 27.43 -18.47 4.20
CA LEU A 239 26.89 -19.78 3.83
C LEU A 239 27.72 -20.45 2.71
N ASN A 240 28.27 -19.64 1.81
CA ASN A 240 29.12 -20.08 0.69
C ASN A 240 30.62 -20.07 1.02
N HIS A 241 31.02 -19.56 2.19
CA HIS A 241 32.43 -19.53 2.61
C HIS A 241 32.95 -20.96 2.85
N PRO A 242 34.17 -21.31 2.37
CA PRO A 242 34.71 -22.67 2.49
C PRO A 242 34.86 -23.15 3.94
N GLU A 243 35.12 -22.23 4.88
CA GLU A 243 35.29 -22.56 6.29
C GLU A 243 34.00 -22.45 7.11
N ALA A 244 33.21 -21.39 6.91
CA ALA A 244 32.02 -21.10 7.72
C ALA A 244 30.80 -21.87 7.23
N GLY A 245 30.67 -22.06 5.91
CA GLY A 245 29.51 -22.68 5.28
C GLY A 245 29.23 -24.09 5.77
N LYS A 246 30.27 -24.90 6.06
CA LYS A 246 30.10 -26.24 6.65
C LYS A 246 29.42 -26.20 8.03
N TRP A 247 29.73 -25.18 8.83
CA TRP A 247 29.16 -25.01 10.17
C TRP A 247 27.74 -24.47 10.09
N ILE A 248 27.49 -23.52 9.20
CA ILE A 248 26.15 -22.99 8.96
C ILE A 248 25.21 -24.11 8.50
N LYS A 249 25.64 -24.90 7.51
CA LYS A 249 24.86 -26.05 7.00
C LYS A 249 24.56 -27.08 8.09
N LYS A 250 25.50 -27.31 9.00
CA LYS A 250 25.35 -28.25 10.12
C LYS A 250 24.43 -27.72 11.23
N TYR A 251 24.66 -26.50 11.73
CA TYR A 251 24.01 -25.98 12.93
C TYR A 251 22.67 -25.27 12.66
N PHE A 252 22.39 -24.83 11.43
CA PHE A 252 21.06 -24.32 11.05
C PHE A 252 20.13 -25.39 10.45
N LYS A 253 20.57 -26.66 10.44
CA LYS A 253 19.72 -27.81 10.08
C LYS A 253 18.63 -27.98 11.15
N ALA A 254 17.39 -28.19 10.71
CA ALA A 254 16.28 -28.55 11.58
C ALA A 254 15.82 -29.98 11.25
N LYS A 255 14.81 -30.15 10.40
CA LYS A 255 14.39 -31.47 9.93
C LYS A 255 15.44 -32.14 9.04
N SER A 256 15.68 -33.45 9.22
CA SER A 256 16.78 -34.18 8.58
C SER A 256 16.66 -34.28 7.05
N ASP A 257 15.45 -34.33 6.52
CA ASP A 257 15.12 -34.43 5.09
C ASP A 257 15.06 -33.08 4.35
N VAL A 258 15.16 -31.95 5.07
CA VAL A 258 15.09 -30.61 4.46
C VAL A 258 16.49 -30.03 4.25
N PRO A 259 16.91 -29.67 3.03
CA PRO A 259 18.19 -28.97 2.83
C PRO A 259 18.26 -27.66 3.63
N THR A 260 19.38 -27.42 4.34
CA THR A 260 19.54 -26.22 5.19
C THR A 260 19.36 -24.92 4.39
N GLU A 261 19.81 -24.89 3.14
CA GLU A 261 19.62 -23.73 2.26
C GLU A 261 18.14 -23.42 2.00
N HIS A 262 17.28 -24.43 1.82
CA HIS A 262 15.84 -24.21 1.59
C HIS A 262 15.20 -23.55 2.81
N ARG A 263 15.57 -23.99 4.01
CA ARG A 263 15.14 -23.37 5.27
C ARG A 263 15.59 -21.91 5.36
N ILE A 264 16.84 -21.62 4.99
CA ILE A 264 17.38 -20.25 4.97
C ILE A 264 16.59 -19.38 3.98
N ARG A 265 16.32 -19.87 2.77
CA ARG A 265 15.57 -19.12 1.74
C ARG A 265 14.16 -18.74 2.20
N ILE A 266 13.43 -19.67 2.82
CA ILE A 266 12.09 -19.38 3.35
C ILE A 266 12.14 -18.37 4.49
N LEU A 267 13.11 -18.49 5.41
CA LEU A 267 13.33 -17.47 6.45
C LEU A 267 13.62 -16.10 5.83
N ARG A 268 14.48 -16.01 4.81
CA ARG A 268 14.76 -14.75 4.11
C ARG A 268 13.53 -14.17 3.39
N LEU A 269 12.64 -15.00 2.87
CA LEU A 269 11.37 -14.52 2.30
C LEU A 269 10.45 -13.90 3.36
N ILE A 270 10.31 -14.56 4.52
CA ILE A 270 9.53 -14.01 5.65
C ILE A 270 10.17 -12.72 6.17
N GLU A 271 11.50 -12.66 6.27
CA GLU A 271 12.25 -11.46 6.66
C GLU A 271 11.97 -10.33 5.67
N ASN A 272 12.03 -10.62 4.36
CA ASN A 272 11.80 -9.66 3.30
C ASN A 272 10.40 -9.02 3.36
N ILE A 273 9.36 -9.83 3.60
CA ILE A 273 7.96 -9.37 3.64
C ILE A 273 7.62 -8.66 4.96
N THR A 274 8.28 -9.00 6.07
CA THR A 274 7.93 -8.47 7.39
C THR A 274 8.86 -7.37 7.91
N MET A 275 10.10 -7.26 7.38
CA MET A 275 11.09 -6.27 7.80
C MET A 275 11.95 -5.69 6.66
N GLY A 276 12.07 -6.40 5.54
CA GLY A 276 12.89 -6.00 4.38
C GLY A 276 12.16 -5.13 3.36
N THR A 277 12.58 -5.21 2.10
CA THR A 277 12.09 -4.32 1.04
C THR A 277 10.60 -4.52 0.74
N ALA A 278 10.08 -5.75 0.82
CA ALA A 278 8.65 -6.00 0.58
C ALA A 278 7.77 -5.55 1.75
N ALA A 279 8.32 -5.41 2.97
CA ALA A 279 7.61 -4.90 4.12
C ALA A 279 7.18 -3.42 3.96
N VAL A 280 7.92 -2.64 3.18
CA VAL A 280 7.55 -1.26 2.81
C VAL A 280 6.15 -1.27 2.16
N GLY A 281 5.95 -2.16 1.18
CA GLY A 281 4.67 -2.34 0.52
C GLY A 281 3.63 -3.05 1.39
N TYR A 282 3.99 -4.16 2.04
CA TYR A 282 3.02 -4.99 2.74
C TYR A 282 2.50 -4.34 4.05
N LEU A 283 3.32 -3.55 4.74
CA LEU A 283 2.99 -2.94 6.02
C LEU A 283 2.76 -1.43 5.92
N THR A 284 3.79 -0.66 5.54
CA THR A 284 3.74 0.81 5.62
C THR A 284 2.85 1.42 4.54
N GLU A 285 2.90 0.90 3.33
CA GLU A 285 2.01 1.32 2.24
C GLU A 285 0.56 0.87 2.52
N SER A 286 0.36 -0.33 3.09
CA SER A 286 -0.95 -0.75 3.64
C SER A 286 -1.47 0.20 4.72
N MET A 287 -0.61 0.88 5.48
CA MET A 287 -1.01 1.91 6.45
C MET A 287 -1.41 3.23 5.78
N HIS A 288 -0.66 3.69 4.78
CA HIS A 288 -0.71 5.09 4.33
C HIS A 288 -1.23 5.34 2.92
N GLY A 289 -1.10 4.39 2.00
CA GLY A 289 -1.56 4.63 0.64
C GLY A 289 -3.09 4.76 0.57
N ALA A 290 -3.56 5.58 -0.37
CA ALA A 290 -4.93 6.09 -0.45
C ALA A 290 -5.45 6.79 0.84
N GLY A 291 -4.51 7.28 1.67
CA GLY A 291 -4.75 8.04 2.89
C GLY A 291 -4.45 7.26 4.16
N SER A 292 -3.87 7.94 5.15
CA SER A 292 -3.65 7.41 6.51
C SER A 292 -4.97 7.06 7.22
N PRO A 293 -4.95 6.22 8.29
CA PRO A 293 -6.14 5.68 8.96
C PRO A 293 -7.25 6.69 9.28
N GLN A 294 -6.87 7.91 9.67
CA GLN A 294 -7.84 8.94 10.04
C GLN A 294 -8.69 9.41 8.85
N ALA A 295 -8.16 9.34 7.62
CA ALA A 295 -8.87 9.70 6.41
C ALA A 295 -10.09 8.79 6.19
N GLN A 296 -9.94 7.47 6.37
CA GLN A 296 -11.07 6.54 6.25
C GLN A 296 -12.08 6.77 7.38
N ARG A 297 -11.63 7.01 8.62
CA ARG A 297 -12.53 7.29 9.76
C ARG A 297 -13.42 8.51 9.53
N ILE A 298 -12.86 9.58 8.96
CA ILE A 298 -13.63 10.78 8.59
C ILE A 298 -14.72 10.44 7.57
N MET A 299 -14.39 9.68 6.53
CA MET A 299 -15.36 9.30 5.49
C MET A 299 -16.41 8.31 6.02
N ILE A 300 -16.03 7.33 6.84
CA ILE A 300 -16.98 6.43 7.52
C ILE A 300 -17.97 7.23 8.37
N ALA A 301 -17.50 8.23 9.13
CA ALA A 301 -18.39 9.07 9.92
C ALA A 301 -19.39 9.84 9.05
N ARG A 302 -18.97 10.34 7.89
CA ARG A 302 -19.82 11.05 6.92
C ARG A 302 -20.85 10.14 6.25
N GLU A 303 -20.47 8.92 5.90
CA GLU A 303 -21.28 8.01 5.07
C GLU A 303 -22.10 7.00 5.89
N SER A 304 -21.84 6.84 7.19
CA SER A 304 -22.47 5.80 8.03
C SER A 304 -23.92 6.07 8.46
N ASN A 305 -24.50 7.20 8.06
CA ASN A 305 -25.87 7.64 8.34
C ASN A 305 -26.32 7.40 9.80
N VAL A 306 -25.51 7.89 10.76
CA VAL A 306 -25.76 7.69 12.20
C VAL A 306 -27.12 8.25 12.64
N LYS A 307 -27.59 9.33 12.02
CA LYS A 307 -28.88 9.93 12.35
C LYS A 307 -30.06 9.01 12.05
N GLU A 308 -30.00 8.26 10.95
CA GLU A 308 -31.04 7.28 10.65
C GLU A 308 -31.04 6.13 11.66
N LYS A 309 -29.85 5.61 12.02
CA LYS A 309 -29.71 4.58 13.06
C LYS A 309 -30.24 5.06 14.42
N GLN A 310 -30.00 6.33 14.75
CA GLN A 310 -30.54 6.97 15.95
C GLN A 310 -32.07 6.97 15.92
N LYS A 311 -32.69 7.39 14.81
CA LYS A 311 -34.16 7.35 14.66
C LYS A 311 -34.71 5.94 14.82
N THR A 312 -34.07 4.94 14.20
CA THR A 312 -34.48 3.54 14.37
C THR A 312 -34.44 3.11 15.84
N ALA A 313 -33.37 3.44 16.57
CA ALA A 313 -33.27 3.14 18.00
C ALA A 313 -34.33 3.89 18.82
N GLN A 314 -34.61 5.15 18.50
CA GLN A 314 -35.62 5.97 19.18
C GLN A 314 -37.04 5.43 18.97
N ARG A 315 -37.39 4.98 17.75
CA ARG A 315 -38.67 4.32 17.46
C ARG A 315 -38.81 3.03 18.27
N LEU A 316 -37.77 2.18 18.31
CA LEU A 316 -37.79 0.94 19.08
C LEU A 316 -37.90 1.18 20.59
N ALA A 317 -37.29 2.27 21.08
CA ALA A 317 -37.38 2.69 22.48
C ALA A 317 -38.65 3.51 22.80
N GLN A 318 -39.54 3.73 21.82
CA GLN A 318 -40.78 4.49 21.97
C GLN A 318 -40.58 5.93 22.50
N VAL A 319 -39.45 6.58 22.16
CA VAL A 319 -39.17 7.98 22.54
C VAL A 319 -39.49 8.98 21.42
N ILE A 320 -39.86 8.48 20.23
CA ILE A 320 -40.47 9.22 19.12
C ILE A 320 -41.63 8.39 18.55
N SER A 321 -42.60 9.04 17.90
CA SER A 321 -43.74 8.34 17.27
C SER A 321 -43.26 7.43 16.13
N SER A 322 -43.98 6.34 15.86
CA SER A 322 -43.72 5.43 14.72
C SER A 322 -43.93 6.09 13.36
N ASP A 323 -44.67 7.20 13.33
CA ASP A 323 -45.17 7.86 12.12
C ASP A 323 -44.31 9.07 11.68
N GLU A 324 -43.22 9.39 12.40
CA GLU A 324 -42.18 10.37 12.05
C GLU A 324 -40.84 9.68 11.73
#